data_AF-A0A931WPE5-F1
#
_entry.id   AF-A0A931WPE5-F1
#
_cell.length_a   1.000
_cell.length_b   1.000
_cell.length_c   1.000
_cell.angle_alpha   90.00
_cell.angle_beta   90.00
_cell.angle_gamma   90.00
#
_symmetry.space_group_name_H-M   'P 1'
#
loop_
_entity.id
_entity.type
_entity.pdbx_description
1 polymer ?
#
loop_
_entity_poly.entity_id
_entity_poly.type
_entity_poly.pdbx_seq_one_letter_code
_entity_poly.pdbx_strand_id
1 'polypeptide(L)' 'MEIIKQYYPNASEDELKDIQEVVYLLACAVMQEFYGTEWMGDFREIDPDEK' A
#
# COMPACT_ATOMS: atom_id res chain seq x y z
N MET A 1 3.88 -5.33 6.90
CA MET A 1 3.06 -5.47 8.14
C MET A 1 3.72 -4.88 9.39
N GLU A 2 5.05 -4.97 9.57
CA GLU A 2 5.70 -4.55 10.83
C GLU A 2 5.47 -3.09 11.23
N ILE A 3 5.41 -2.17 10.26
CA ILE A 3 5.15 -0.74 10.52
C ILE A 3 3.72 -0.53 11.07
N ILE A 4 2.70 -1.11 10.45
CA ILE A 4 1.30 -0.95 10.88
C ILE A 4 1.08 -1.53 12.27
N LYS A 5 1.74 -2.66 12.59
CA LYS A 5 1.65 -3.32 13.89
C LYS A 5 2.17 -2.44 15.04
N GLN A 6 3.08 -1.50 14.79
CA GLN A 6 3.53 -0.53 15.81
C GLN A 6 2.41 0.43 16.24
N TYR A 7 1.49 0.76 15.32
CA TYR A 7 0.34 1.63 15.57
C TYR A 7 -0.88 0.87 16.09
N TYR A 8 -0.98 -0.42 15.73
CA TYR A 8 -2.09 -1.31 16.12
C TYR A 8 -1.56 -2.58 16.80
N PRO A 9 -0.94 -2.48 18.00
CA PRO A 9 -0.24 -3.61 18.62
C PRO A 9 -1.16 -4.75 19.06
N ASN A 10 -2.45 -4.47 19.25
CA ASN A 10 -3.45 -5.44 19.70
C ASN A 10 -4.35 -5.97 18.56
N ALA A 11 -4.17 -5.49 17.34
CA ALA A 11 -4.93 -5.95 16.20
C ALA A 11 -4.49 -7.36 15.79
N SER A 12 -5.46 -8.18 15.39
CA SER A 12 -5.22 -9.48 14.78
C SER A 12 -4.56 -9.34 13.42
N GLU A 13 -3.97 -10.42 12.92
CA GLU A 13 -3.34 -10.40 11.60
C GLU A 13 -4.32 -10.06 10.48
N ASP A 14 -5.57 -10.50 10.59
CA ASP A 14 -6.62 -10.21 9.60
C ASP A 14 -7.02 -8.73 9.64
N GLU A 15 -7.22 -8.15 10.82
CA GLU A 15 -7.48 -6.71 10.96
C GLU A 15 -6.30 -5.88 10.43
N LEU A 16 -5.06 -6.34 10.65
CA LEU A 16 -3.87 -5.68 10.12
C LEU A 16 -3.82 -5.71 8.58
N LYS A 17 -4.26 -6.81 7.94
CA LYS A 17 -4.38 -6.89 6.48
C LYS A 17 -5.44 -5.94 5.96
N ASP A 18 -6.61 -5.88 6.61
CA ASP A 18 -7.69 -4.95 6.23
C ASP A 18 -7.22 -3.49 6.32
N ILE A 19 -6.49 -3.14 7.40
CA ILE A 19 -5.90 -1.80 7.55
C ILE A 19 -4.89 -1.53 6.44
N GLN A 20 -4.04 -2.49 6.11
CA GLN A 20 -3.04 -2.32 5.05
C GLN A 20 -3.71 -2.09 3.69
N GLU A 21 -4.79 -2.81 3.38
CA GLU A 21 -5.56 -2.65 2.14
C GLU A 21 -6.19 -1.26 2.06
N VAL A 22 -6.82 -0.80 3.13
CA VAL A 22 -7.43 0.55 3.17
C VAL A 22 -6.38 1.64 2.99
N VAL A 23 -5.23 1.54 3.67
CA VAL A 23 -4.13 2.50 3.54
C VAL A 23 -3.57 2.50 2.11
N TYR A 24 -3.42 1.32 1.51
CA TYR A 24 -2.98 1.19 0.12
C TYR A 24 -3.96 1.90 -0.84
N LEU A 25 -5.25 1.61 -0.74
CA LEU A 25 -6.28 2.22 -1.60
C LEU A 25 -6.34 3.74 -1.43
N LEU A 26 -6.21 4.24 -0.20
CA LEU A 26 -6.14 5.68 0.08
C LEU A 26 -4.91 6.32 -0.55
N ALA A 27 -3.73 5.70 -0.41
CA ALA A 27 -2.51 6.18 -1.04
C ALA A 27 -2.67 6.19 -2.56
N CYS A 28 -3.24 5.14 -3.16
CA CYS A 28 -3.53 5.10 -4.58
C CYS A 28 -4.46 6.25 -5.02
N ALA A 29 -5.53 6.52 -4.26
CA ALA A 29 -6.46 7.60 -4.57
C ALA A 29 -5.78 8.98 -4.50
N VAL A 30 -4.96 9.21 -3.47
CA VAL A 30 -4.17 10.45 -3.34
C VAL A 30 -3.21 10.59 -4.51
N MET A 31 -2.45 9.54 -4.82
CA MET A 31 -1.49 9.59 -5.92
C MET A 31 -2.19 9.82 -7.27
N GLN A 32 -3.35 9.20 -7.49
CA GLN A 32 -4.18 9.41 -8.67
C GLN A 32 -4.67 10.86 -8.80
N GLU A 33 -5.07 11.48 -7.71
CA GLU A 33 -5.53 12.87 -7.69
C GLU A 33 -4.41 13.85 -8.06
N PHE A 34 -3.21 13.66 -7.51
CA PHE A 34 -2.11 14.61 -7.69
C PHE A 34 -1.25 14.35 -8.93
N TYR A 35 -1.11 13.10 -9.34
CA TYR A 35 -0.19 12.67 -10.40
C TYR A 35 -0.90 12.02 -11.60
N GLY A 36 -2.24 12.02 -11.63
CA GLY A 36 -3.03 11.50 -12.75
C GLY A 36 -2.87 9.99 -12.94
N THR A 37 -2.97 9.49 -14.16
CA THR A 37 -2.76 8.05 -14.46
C THR A 37 -1.29 7.69 -14.64
N GLU A 38 -0.38 8.67 -14.64
CA GLU A 38 1.03 8.47 -14.99
C GLU A 38 1.86 7.89 -13.83
N TRP A 39 1.46 8.11 -12.57
CA TRP A 39 2.20 7.59 -11.40
C TRP A 39 2.11 6.07 -11.24
N MET A 40 1.05 5.45 -11.79
CA MET A 40 0.86 4.00 -11.69
C MET A 40 1.83 3.20 -12.56
N GLY A 41 2.67 3.84 -13.39
CA GLY A 41 3.66 3.16 -14.24
C GLY A 41 3.07 2.04 -15.11
N ASP A 42 3.92 1.29 -15.82
CA ASP A 42 3.53 -0.03 -16.32
C ASP A 42 3.91 -1.04 -15.22
N PHE A 43 2.93 -1.51 -14.44
CA PHE A 43 3.10 -2.52 -13.38
C PHE A 43 3.75 -3.85 -13.85
N ARG A 44 4.10 -3.96 -15.13
CA ARG A 44 4.82 -5.07 -15.74
C ARG A 44 6.35 -5.00 -15.58
N GLU A 45 6.92 -3.87 -15.14
CA GLU A 45 8.38 -3.70 -15.00
C GLU A 45 8.88 -3.70 -13.54
N ILE A 46 8.04 -3.99 -12.55
CA ILE A 46 8.52 -4.20 -11.19
C ILE A 46 8.88 -5.69 -11.06
N ASP A 47 10.09 -6.04 -11.51
CA ASP A 47 10.69 -7.34 -11.21
C ASP A 47 11.08 -7.32 -9.71
N PRO A 48 10.44 -8.13 -8.85
CA PRO A 48 10.70 -8.11 -7.41
C PRO A 48 12.12 -8.59 -7.03
N ASP A 49 12.94 -8.99 -8.00
CA ASP A 49 14.33 -9.42 -7.85
C ASP A 49 15.38 -8.35 -8.23
N GLU A 50 15.01 -7.14 -8.67
CA GLU A 50 15.98 -6.05 -8.85
C GLU A 50 16.37 -5.44 -7.49
N LYS A 51 17.53 -5.91 -7.02
CA LYS A 51 18.21 -5.61 -5.75
C LYS A 51 19.04 -4.33 -5.79
#